data_AF-A0A923VNA5-F1
#
_entry.id   AF-A0A923VNA5-F1
#
_cell.length_a   1.000
_cell.length_b   1.000
_cell.length_c   1.000
_cell.angle_alpha   90.00
_cell.angle_beta   90.00
_cell.angle_gamma   90.00
#
_symmetry.space_group_name_H-M   'P 1'
#
loop_
_entity.id
_entity.type
_entity.pdbx_description
1 polymer ?
#
loop_
_entity_poly.entity_id
_entity_poly.type
_entity_poly.pdbx_seq_one_letter_code
_entity_poly.pdbx_strand_id
1 'polypeptide(L)'
;MLTIHHLGKSQSERIIWLCEELEMPYELKRYDRDPVSILAPADYKKLHPIGAAPVMTEGDLVLAESGAIVQYIMARHGGGRLELAPTHPDFAQYLYWFHFANGNLQPNMGRNMILRRLNLPADNATLAATQGRLVL
;
A
#
# COMPACT_ATOMS: atom_id res chain seq x y z
N MET A 1 16.00 -11.59 8.59
CA MET A 1 15.21 -10.59 9.33
C MET A 1 14.51 -9.74 8.29
N LEU A 2 13.21 -9.49 8.47
CA LEU A 2 12.41 -8.69 7.56
C LEU A 2 12.70 -7.20 7.79
N THR A 3 12.99 -6.46 6.71
CA THR A 3 13.16 -5.01 6.74
C THR A 3 12.06 -4.34 5.93
N ILE A 4 11.36 -3.38 6.53
CA ILE A 4 10.37 -2.53 5.86
C ILE A 4 11.06 -1.23 5.44
N HIS A 5 11.08 -0.96 4.14
CA HIS A 5 11.55 0.32 3.61
C HIS A 5 10.38 1.31 3.56
N HIS A 6 10.24 2.08 4.63
CA HIS A 6 9.12 2.99 4.84
C HIS A 6 9.38 4.38 4.25
N LEU A 7 8.48 4.81 3.38
CA LEU A 7 8.41 6.18 2.86
C LEU A 7 7.14 6.82 3.42
N GLY A 8 7.26 7.93 4.16
CA GLY A 8 6.12 8.52 4.88
C GLY A 8 4.95 8.92 3.97
N LYS A 9 3.73 8.89 4.52
CA LYS A 9 2.46 9.14 3.81
C LYS A 9 2.32 8.25 2.59
N SER A 10 2.48 6.95 2.81
CA SER A 10 2.45 5.96 1.75
C SER A 10 1.89 4.63 2.21
N GLN A 11 1.67 3.76 1.23
CA GLN A 11 1.20 2.40 1.44
C GLN A 11 2.14 1.54 2.31
N SER A 12 3.37 1.98 2.61
CA SER A 12 4.23 1.27 3.59
C SER A 12 3.71 1.32 5.02
N GLU A 13 2.82 2.25 5.36
CA GLU A 13 2.15 2.31 6.66
C GLU A 13 1.35 1.03 6.94
N ARG A 14 0.67 0.49 5.92
CA ARG A 14 -0.13 -0.73 6.08
C ARG A 14 0.72 -1.96 6.41
N ILE A 15 1.98 -1.99 5.95
CA ILE A 15 2.90 -3.12 6.20
C ILE A 15 3.40 -3.07 7.64
N ILE A 16 3.70 -1.87 8.14
CA ILE A 16 4.04 -1.63 9.54
C ILE A 16 2.89 -2.14 10.42
N TRP A 17 1.66 -1.68 10.16
CA TRP A 17 0.48 -2.13 10.93
C TRP A 17 0.31 -3.63 10.92
N LEU A 18 0.47 -4.28 9.75
CA LEU A 18 0.40 -5.73 9.67
C LEU A 18 1.45 -6.42 10.55
N CYS A 19 2.69 -5.94 10.57
CA CYS A 19 3.73 -6.49 11.42
C CYS A 19 3.42 -6.27 12.91
N GLU A 20 2.90 -5.10 13.29
CA GLU A 20 2.45 -4.84 14.67
C GLU A 20 1.29 -5.74 15.09
N GLU A 21 0.25 -5.89 14.26
CA GLU A 21 -0.90 -6.78 14.52
C GLU A 21 -0.49 -8.25 14.63
N LEU A 22 0.55 -8.65 13.88
CA LEU A 22 1.13 -9.98 13.98
C LEU A 22 2.17 -10.10 15.10
N GLU A 23 2.44 -9.05 15.86
CA GLU A 23 3.47 -9.01 16.92
C GLU A 23 4.83 -9.54 16.42
N MET A 24 5.15 -9.26 15.16
CA MET A 24 6.33 -9.79 14.50
C MET A 24 7.49 -8.79 14.59
N PRO A 25 8.71 -9.22 14.93
CA PRO A 25 9.88 -8.34 14.86
C PRO A 25 10.23 -8.00 13.41
N TYR A 26 10.52 -6.73 13.15
CA TYR A 26 11.02 -6.25 11.86
C TYR A 26 11.96 -5.06 12.06
N GLU A 27 12.82 -4.82 11.08
CA GLU A 27 13.61 -3.60 11.01
C GLU A 27 12.86 -2.53 10.20
N LEU A 28 12.74 -1.33 10.76
CA LEU A 28 12.14 -0.20 10.07
C LEU A 28 13.20 0.74 9.50
N LYS A 29 13.40 0.73 8.19
CA LYS A 29 14.26 1.72 7.52
C LYS A 29 13.41 2.85 6.95
N ARG A 30 13.56 4.04 7.54
CA ARG A 30 12.78 5.23 7.18
C ARG A 30 13.48 6.05 6.10
N TYR A 31 12.68 6.61 5.21
CA TYR A 31 13.11 7.48 4.13
C TYR A 31 12.24 8.73 4.09
N ASP A 32 12.88 9.87 3.91
CA ASP A 32 12.20 11.15 3.74
C ASP A 32 11.98 11.45 2.26
N ARG A 33 10.80 11.98 1.94
CA ARG A 33 10.51 12.48 0.60
C ARG A 33 11.25 13.78 0.38
N ASP A 34 11.60 14.06 -0.87
CA ASP A 34 12.08 15.38 -1.26
C ASP A 34 11.02 16.44 -0.90
N PRO A 35 11.37 17.51 -0.17
CA PRO A 35 10.38 18.44 0.40
C PRO A 35 9.63 19.26 -0.65
N VAL A 36 10.17 19.37 -1.87
CA VAL A 36 9.57 20.15 -2.96
C VAL A 36 8.75 19.26 -3.87
N SER A 37 9.39 18.25 -4.46
CA SER A 37 8.79 17.33 -5.43
C SER A 37 7.95 16.23 -4.79
N ILE A 38 8.05 16.02 -3.47
CA ILE A 38 7.43 14.94 -2.68
C ILE A 38 7.71 13.52 -3.21
N LEU A 39 8.72 13.36 -4.07
CA LEU A 39 9.14 12.07 -4.61
C LEU A 39 10.06 11.33 -3.64
N ALA A 40 10.21 10.02 -3.88
CA ALA A 40 11.15 9.19 -3.14
C ALA A 40 12.62 9.64 -3.38
N PRO A 41 13.49 9.57 -2.36
CA PRO A 41 14.90 9.92 -2.51
C PRO A 41 15.65 8.89 -3.36
N ALA A 42 16.83 9.26 -3.87
CA ALA A 42 17.62 8.38 -4.76
C ALA A 42 17.91 7.01 -4.13
N ASP A 43 18.22 6.98 -2.83
CA ASP A 43 18.52 5.73 -2.13
C ASP A 43 17.31 4.80 -1.98
N TYR A 44 16.08 5.34 -1.95
CA TYR A 44 14.88 4.51 -2.00
C TYR A 44 14.67 3.92 -3.39
N LYS A 45 14.88 4.72 -4.43
CA LYS A 45 14.72 4.30 -5.83
C LYS A 45 15.69 3.18 -6.22
N LYS A 46 16.82 3.05 -5.54
CA LYS A 46 17.78 1.93 -5.73
C LYS A 46 17.20 0.57 -5.32
N LEU A 47 16.17 0.54 -4.46
CA LEU A 47 15.58 -0.70 -3.97
C LEU A 47 14.76 -1.42 -5.04
N HIS A 48 14.03 -0.67 -5.87
CA HIS A 48 13.14 -1.24 -6.87
C HIS A 48 12.94 -0.27 -8.05
N PRO A 49 12.94 -0.73 -9.33
CA PRO A 49 12.89 0.13 -10.50
C PRO A 49 11.72 1.14 -10.54
N ILE A 50 10.58 0.80 -9.97
CA ILE A 50 9.40 1.68 -9.91
C ILE A 50 9.64 2.90 -8.99
N GLY A 51 10.48 2.76 -7.96
CA GLY A 51 10.77 3.83 -7.01
C GLY A 51 9.56 4.28 -6.17
N ALA A 52 8.54 3.42 -6.03
CA ALA A 52 7.35 3.64 -5.22
C ALA A 52 7.34 2.74 -3.99
N ALA A 53 6.72 3.22 -2.92
CA ALA A 53 6.52 2.46 -1.69
C ALA A 53 5.20 1.67 -1.71
N PRO A 54 5.15 0.52 -1.03
CA PRO A 54 6.20 -0.08 -0.20
C PRO A 54 7.22 -0.94 -0.96
N VAL A 55 8.37 -1.14 -0.31
CA VAL A 55 9.32 -2.21 -0.60
C VAL A 55 9.69 -2.88 0.72
N MET A 56 9.78 -4.21 0.73
CA MET A 56 10.34 -4.99 1.84
C MET A 56 11.56 -5.79 1.35
N THR A 57 12.44 -6.13 2.28
CA THR A 57 13.52 -7.10 2.02
C THR A 57 13.57 -8.16 3.10
N GLU A 58 13.98 -9.38 2.73
CA GLU A 58 14.23 -10.48 3.64
C GLU A 58 15.27 -11.44 3.05
N GLY A 59 16.50 -11.43 3.60
CA GLY A 59 17.62 -12.12 2.96
C GLY A 59 17.90 -11.51 1.58
N ASP A 60 17.92 -12.34 0.53
CA ASP A 60 18.11 -11.90 -0.85
C ASP A 60 16.80 -11.45 -1.54
N LEU A 61 15.65 -11.63 -0.89
CA LEU A 61 14.36 -11.22 -1.43
C LEU A 61 14.20 -9.70 -1.36
N VAL A 62 13.85 -9.09 -2.49
CA VAL A 62 13.32 -7.73 -2.56
C VAL A 62 11.92 -7.82 -3.15
N LEU A 63 10.92 -7.43 -2.36
CA LEU A 63 9.51 -7.52 -2.77
C LEU A 63 8.87 -6.13 -2.75
N ALA A 64 8.28 -5.76 -3.87
CA ALA A 64 7.42 -4.59 -4.03
C ALA A 64 5.95 -5.05 -4.14
N GLU A 65 5.04 -4.10 -4.35
CA GLU A 65 3.57 -4.30 -4.36
C GLU A 65 2.99 -4.62 -2.98
N SER A 66 2.23 -3.67 -2.43
CA SER A 66 1.73 -3.77 -1.06
C SER A 66 0.84 -4.99 -0.82
N GLY A 67 -0.01 -5.36 -1.78
CA GLY A 67 -0.89 -6.53 -1.65
C GLY A 67 -0.09 -7.83 -1.63
N ALA A 68 0.96 -7.92 -2.46
CA ALA A 68 1.86 -9.07 -2.48
C ALA A 68 2.66 -9.18 -1.18
N ILE A 69 3.15 -8.07 -0.66
CA ILE A 69 3.85 -8.01 0.64
C ILE A 69 2.93 -8.48 1.78
N VAL A 70 1.69 -7.99 1.82
CA VAL A 70 0.72 -8.41 2.85
C VAL A 70 0.45 -9.91 2.76
N GLN A 71 0.19 -10.47 1.57
CA GLN A 71 -0.01 -11.91 1.39
C GLN A 71 1.23 -12.72 1.76
N TYR A 72 2.42 -12.28 1.36
CA TYR A 72 3.68 -12.92 1.72
C TYR A 72 3.84 -13.00 3.23
N ILE A 73 3.61 -11.88 3.93
CA ILE A 73 3.73 -11.80 5.38
C ILE A 73 2.74 -12.73 6.08
N MET A 74 1.46 -12.69 5.71
CA MET A 74 0.45 -13.57 6.32
C MET A 74 0.79 -15.05 6.08
N ALA A 75 1.18 -15.42 4.87
CA ALA A 75 1.49 -16.80 4.52
C ALA A 75 2.77 -17.34 5.21
N ARG A 76 3.81 -16.51 5.35
CA ARG A 76 5.11 -16.93 5.90
C ARG A 76 5.23 -16.75 7.41
N HIS A 77 4.56 -15.75 7.96
CA HIS A 77 4.74 -15.30 9.35
C HIS A 77 3.42 -15.15 10.11
N GLY A 78 2.27 -15.21 9.44
CA GLY A 78 0.96 -14.99 10.07
C GLY A 78 0.47 -16.16 10.93
N GLY A 79 0.94 -17.38 10.66
CA GLY A 79 0.55 -18.57 11.42
C GLY A 79 -0.96 -18.86 11.33
N GLY A 80 -1.58 -18.57 10.18
CA GLY A 80 -3.02 -18.70 9.97
C GLY A 80 -3.86 -17.55 10.52
N ARG A 81 -3.25 -16.48 11.04
CA ARG A 81 -3.95 -15.25 11.44
C ARG A 81 -4.13 -14.29 10.27
N LEU A 82 -5.18 -13.47 10.34
CA LEU A 82 -5.50 -12.38 9.40
C LEU A 82 -5.78 -12.82 7.94
N GLU A 83 -5.93 -14.12 7.72
CA GLU A 83 -6.36 -14.70 6.45
C GLU A 83 -7.54 -15.65 6.68
N LEU A 84 -8.43 -15.76 5.68
CA LEU A 84 -9.50 -16.75 5.70
C LEU A 84 -9.17 -17.88 4.74
N ALA A 85 -9.38 -19.12 5.18
CA ALA A 85 -9.27 -20.28 4.31
C ALA A 85 -10.35 -20.24 3.21
N PRO A 86 -10.11 -20.83 2.02
CA PRO A 86 -11.10 -20.88 0.94
C PRO A 86 -12.43 -21.55 1.31
N THR A 87 -12.43 -22.38 2.36
CA THR A 87 -13.62 -23.06 2.89
C THR A 87 -14.42 -22.21 3.87
N HIS A 88 -13.90 -21.05 4.31
CA HIS A 88 -14.60 -20.17 5.24
C HIS A 88 -15.80 -19.48 4.56
N PRO A 89 -16.98 -19.38 5.20
CA PRO A 89 -18.17 -18.77 4.59
C PRO A 89 -17.94 -17.33 4.12
N ASP A 90 -17.17 -16.55 4.88
CA ASP A 90 -16.86 -15.14 4.54
C ASP A 90 -15.66 -14.96 3.59
N PHE A 91 -15.09 -16.03 3.05
CA PHE A 91 -13.88 -15.96 2.20
C PHE A 91 -14.07 -15.03 1.00
N ALA A 92 -15.25 -15.05 0.37
CA ALA A 92 -15.55 -14.20 -0.77
C ALA A 92 -15.47 -12.70 -0.41
N GLN A 93 -15.96 -12.33 0.79
CA GLN A 93 -15.94 -10.94 1.25
C GLN A 93 -14.53 -10.49 1.64
N TYR A 94 -13.77 -11.36 2.32
CA TYR A 94 -12.36 -11.15 2.61
C TYR A 94 -11.56 -10.91 1.33
N LEU A 95 -11.71 -11.81 0.34
CA LEU A 95 -11.01 -11.72 -0.93
C LEU A 95 -11.38 -10.45 -1.70
N TYR A 96 -12.68 -10.10 -1.72
CA TYR A 96 -13.16 -8.88 -2.35
C TYR A 96 -12.48 -7.64 -1.74
N TRP A 97 -12.53 -7.47 -0.41
CA TRP A 97 -11.97 -6.29 0.23
C TRP A 97 -10.45 -6.23 0.13
N PHE A 98 -9.79 -7.40 0.17
CA PHE A 98 -8.34 -7.52 -0.02
C PHE A 98 -7.90 -6.92 -1.37
N HIS A 99 -8.60 -7.30 -2.45
CA HIS A 99 -8.29 -6.80 -3.79
C HIS A 99 -8.86 -5.40 -4.05
N PHE A 100 -10.01 -5.06 -3.48
CA PHE A 100 -10.64 -3.75 -3.65
C PHE A 100 -9.73 -2.61 -3.22
N ALA A 101 -8.99 -2.79 -2.11
CA ALA A 101 -8.07 -1.78 -1.59
C ALA A 101 -7.05 -1.30 -2.64
N ASN A 102 -6.43 -2.23 -3.37
CA ASN A 102 -5.42 -1.94 -4.40
C ASN A 102 -6.02 -1.74 -5.80
N GLY A 103 -7.10 -2.45 -6.14
CA GLY A 103 -7.69 -2.44 -7.48
C GLY A 103 -8.65 -1.26 -7.73
N ASN A 104 -9.29 -0.75 -6.68
CA ASN A 104 -10.28 0.31 -6.81
C ASN A 104 -9.98 1.50 -5.89
N LEU A 105 -9.95 1.31 -4.58
CA LEU A 105 -9.87 2.44 -3.64
C LEU A 105 -8.64 3.31 -3.90
N GLN A 106 -7.47 2.69 -3.97
CA GLN A 106 -6.21 3.41 -4.14
C GLN A 106 -6.08 4.13 -5.50
N PRO A 107 -6.36 3.53 -6.67
CA PRO A 107 -6.36 4.24 -7.94
C PRO A 107 -7.36 5.41 -7.97
N ASN A 108 -8.56 5.22 -7.41
CA ASN A 108 -9.56 6.29 -7.32
C ASN A 108 -9.08 7.44 -6.43
N MET A 109 -8.46 7.13 -5.28
CA MET A 109 -7.90 8.12 -4.38
C MET A 109 -6.73 8.88 -5.02
N GLY A 110 -5.82 8.18 -5.71
CA GLY A 110 -4.73 8.79 -6.47
C GLY A 110 -5.22 9.74 -7.57
N ARG A 111 -6.25 9.33 -8.34
CA ARG A 111 -6.88 10.20 -9.35
C ARG A 111 -7.50 11.43 -8.70
N ASN A 112 -8.18 11.28 -7.57
CA ASN A 112 -8.78 12.40 -6.84
C ASN A 112 -7.70 13.40 -6.38
N MET A 113 -6.59 12.90 -5.82
CA MET A 113 -5.47 13.73 -5.39
C MET A 113 -4.85 14.52 -6.54
N ILE A 114 -4.70 13.91 -7.72
CA ILE A 114 -4.19 14.59 -8.92
C ILE A 114 -5.15 15.68 -9.37
N LEU A 115 -6.44 15.35 -9.55
CA LEU A 115 -7.44 16.32 -10.03
C LEU A 115 -7.56 17.53 -9.09
N ARG A 116 -7.47 17.33 -7.77
CA ARG A 116 -7.47 18.42 -6.78
C ARG A 116 -6.29 19.38 -6.93
N ARG A 117 -5.16 18.94 -7.49
CA ARG A 117 -3.99 19.80 -7.73
C ARG A 117 -4.11 20.64 -9.00
N LEU A 118 -5.04 20.31 -9.89
CA LEU A 118 -5.24 21.01 -11.15
C LEU A 118 -6.14 22.25 -11.01
N ASN A 119 -6.67 22.54 -9.81
CA ASN A 119 -7.56 23.68 -9.55
C ASN A 119 -8.73 23.79 -10.56
N LEU A 120 -9.33 22.64 -10.90
CA LEU A 120 -10.48 22.59 -11.80
C LEU A 120 -11.70 23.28 -11.16
N PRO A 121 -12.59 23.89 -11.96
CA PRO A 121 -13.88 24.38 -11.48
C PRO A 121 -14.68 23.31 -10.74
N ALA A 122 -15.46 23.71 -9.72
CA ALA A 122 -16.22 22.78 -8.89
C ALA A 122 -17.30 22.01 -9.65
N ASP A 123 -17.82 22.59 -10.75
CA ASP A 123 -18.80 21.99 -11.66
C ASP A 123 -18.16 21.13 -12.76
N ASN A 124 -16.84 20.93 -12.72
CA ASN A 124 -16.16 20.06 -13.67
C ASN A 124 -16.67 18.60 -13.57
N ALA A 125 -17.26 18.11 -14.67
CA ALA A 125 -17.89 16.79 -14.70
C ALA A 125 -16.94 15.64 -14.33
N THR A 126 -15.66 15.72 -14.72
CA THR A 126 -14.65 14.68 -14.41
C THR A 126 -14.26 14.68 -12.93
N LEU A 127 -14.16 15.86 -12.32
CA LEU A 127 -13.91 16.01 -10.89
C LEU A 127 -15.08 15.44 -10.08
N ALA A 128 -16.30 15.84 -10.41
CA ALA A 128 -17.53 15.35 -9.75
C ALA A 128 -17.66 13.82 -9.88
N ALA A 129 -17.48 13.27 -11.09
CA ALA A 129 -17.54 11.83 -11.32
C ALA A 129 -16.46 11.04 -10.56
N THR A 130 -15.24 11.60 -10.43
CA THR A 130 -14.16 10.95 -9.67
C THR A 130 -14.42 11.00 -8.16
N GLN A 131 -15.00 12.08 -7.64
CA GLN A 131 -15.36 12.19 -6.23
C GLN A 131 -16.50 11.23 -5.85
N GLY A 132 -17.50 11.07 -6.71
CA GLY A 132 -18.61 10.14 -6.48
C GLY A 132 -18.18 8.68 -6.33
N ARG A 133 -17.04 8.28 -6.92
CA ARG A 133 -16.50 6.91 -6.80
C ARG A 133 -15.83 6.59 -5.46
N LEU A 134 -15.68 7.58 -4.58
CA LEU A 134 -15.13 7.39 -3.23
C LEU A 134 -16.21 7.28 -2.15
N VAL A 135 -17.49 7.41 -2.53
CA VAL A 135 -18.62 7.14 -1.65
C VAL A 135 -18.83 5.62 -1.65
N LEU A 136 -18.46 4.97 -0.54
CA LEU A 136 -18.70 3.55 -0.29
C LEU A 136 -20.09 3.34 0.31
#